data_AF-A0A927UL73-F1
#
_entry.id   AF-A0A927UL73-F1
#
_cell.length_a   1.000
_cell.length_b   1.000
_cell.length_c   1.000
_cell.angle_alpha   90.00
_cell.angle_beta   90.00
_cell.angle_gamma   90.00
#
_symmetry.space_group_name_H-M   'P 1'
#
loop_
_entity.id
_entity.type
_entity.pdbx_description
1 polymer ?
#
loop_
_entity_poly.entity_id
_entity_poly.type
_entity_poly.pdbx_seq_one_letter_code
_entity_poly.pdbx_strand_id
1 'polypeptide(L)'
;MDEIISKLRNSYKGIGNKRHEDNVRLHVIINIFMEYYGYDVGKCSLEESIVKGFCDVYVPTIGEKALIIEVKNGNRPIEVKDIEQVRTYAGSKGQRFGILTNGYEYVLLDFSIETLPKMEGNVLESYVVFWFDIFKVRTKGKTELRYFKYLSFDNLYSNQSTHFFCDVTQYKVWKYEQGIKDVSWNSYRCTLFQFFDFLAPRALAKRNYEQVGKRFYETLDMEQFDMFISECKRNGKDTSTKTLNNNHTHIYNMLYELEKHDKIRYTSLSDSRKENLIIYEETEGRRGITEINAEDVQTILDFLKAKRNSNRDIVMFLLEVTLGLERSQLLELNWDAFDKAYKYISLEGRKIELCPILQEYLIKLNKEVKRANIKSQKVFQVFYNGEYRPMREWNINDVFNNFVQITNDEKWKNYSPKFVRKSLIRTLFFAGYSLEDIMYITGIDINNISKYIKMNELLQRRSKKINWMQLYEGILCKEL
;
A
#
# COMPACT_ATOMS: atom_id res chain seq x y z
N MET A 1 -12.18 20.90 10.08
CA MET A 1 -11.04 19.99 10.31
C MET A 1 -9.73 20.77 10.44
N ASP A 2 -9.37 21.60 9.47
CA ASP A 2 -8.17 22.45 9.58
C ASP A 2 -8.22 23.37 10.80
N GLU A 3 -9.43 23.77 11.23
CA GLU A 3 -9.65 24.61 12.40
C GLU A 3 -9.16 23.96 13.72
N ILE A 4 -9.64 22.78 14.09
CA ILE A 4 -9.22 22.11 15.35
C ILE A 4 -7.74 21.77 15.35
N ILE A 5 -7.22 21.27 14.23
CA ILE A 5 -5.79 20.99 14.12
C ILE A 5 -4.97 22.27 14.33
N SER A 6 -5.41 23.40 13.77
CA SER A 6 -4.78 24.70 14.00
C SER A 6 -4.85 25.13 15.46
N LYS A 7 -6.02 25.02 16.10
CA LYS A 7 -6.21 25.35 17.53
C LYS A 7 -5.30 24.51 18.43
N LEU A 8 -5.23 23.21 18.21
CA LEU A 8 -4.37 22.30 18.98
C LEU A 8 -2.88 22.64 18.78
N ARG A 9 -2.45 22.86 17.53
CA ARG A 9 -1.07 23.26 17.24
C ARG A 9 -0.71 24.57 17.94
N ASN A 10 -1.62 25.54 17.95
CA ASN A 10 -1.39 26.85 18.56
C ASN A 10 -1.34 26.75 20.09
N SER A 11 -2.28 26.02 20.72
CA SER A 11 -2.26 25.80 22.16
C SER A 11 -0.99 25.05 22.61
N TYR A 12 -0.62 23.99 21.88
CA TYR A 12 0.60 23.22 22.14
C TYR A 12 1.88 24.04 22.00
N LYS A 13 1.94 24.97 21.03
CA LYS A 13 3.06 25.92 20.92
C LYS A 13 3.02 26.97 22.03
N GLY A 14 1.83 27.42 22.43
CA GLY A 14 1.60 28.44 23.45
C GLY A 14 2.11 28.05 24.84
N ILE A 15 2.03 26.77 25.21
CA ILE A 15 2.61 26.28 26.48
C ILE A 15 4.15 26.25 26.48
N GLY A 16 4.81 26.51 25.35
CA GLY A 16 6.27 26.69 25.26
C GLY A 16 7.06 25.49 25.75
N ASN A 17 8.01 25.73 26.67
CA ASN A 17 8.82 24.69 27.31
C ASN A 17 8.13 24.00 28.49
N LYS A 18 6.96 24.49 28.92
CA LYS A 18 6.23 23.96 30.09
C LYS A 18 5.35 22.76 29.71
N ARG A 19 5.87 21.80 28.93
CA ARG A 19 5.11 20.66 28.37
C ARG A 19 5.00 19.48 29.34
N HIS A 20 4.91 19.77 30.63
CA HIS A 20 4.59 18.78 31.64
C HIS A 20 3.14 18.29 31.48
N GLU A 21 2.87 17.09 31.97
CA GLU A 21 1.59 16.37 31.77
C GLU A 21 0.38 17.24 32.12
N ASP A 22 0.38 17.92 33.26
CA ASP A 22 -0.71 18.80 33.69
C ASP A 22 -1.00 19.95 32.73
N ASN A 23 0.04 20.60 32.21
CA ASN A 23 -0.15 21.72 31.30
C ASN A 23 -0.71 21.25 29.95
N VAL A 24 -0.27 20.07 29.49
CA VAL A 24 -0.83 19.45 28.29
C VAL A 24 -2.30 19.07 28.54
N ARG A 25 -2.57 18.39 29.66
CA ARG A 25 -3.90 17.94 30.08
C ARG A 25 -4.90 19.10 30.13
N LEU A 26 -4.55 20.18 30.82
CA LEU A 26 -5.44 21.34 30.99
C LEU A 26 -5.56 22.18 29.70
N HIS A 27 -4.43 22.67 29.18
CA HIS A 27 -4.47 23.71 28.13
C HIS A 27 -4.68 23.16 26.72
N VAL A 28 -4.31 21.90 26.46
CA VAL A 28 -4.40 21.29 25.13
C VAL A 28 -5.56 20.29 25.09
N ILE A 29 -5.66 19.40 26.07
CA ILE A 29 -6.65 18.33 26.02
C ILE A 29 -8.03 18.83 26.47
N ILE A 30 -8.16 19.33 27.70
CA ILE A 30 -9.46 19.75 28.25
C ILE A 30 -10.00 20.98 27.51
N ASN A 31 -9.22 22.07 27.46
CA ASN A 31 -9.70 23.36 26.96
C ASN A 31 -9.84 23.45 25.43
N ILE A 32 -9.26 22.51 24.67
CA ILE A 32 -9.27 22.59 23.20
C ILE A 32 -9.79 21.31 22.58
N PHE A 33 -9.15 20.17 22.83
CA PHE A 33 -9.56 18.90 22.22
C PHE A 33 -10.96 18.50 22.68
N MET A 34 -11.20 18.44 23.99
CA MET A 34 -12.45 17.94 24.55
C MET A 34 -13.63 18.87 24.25
N GLU A 35 -13.44 20.17 24.49
CA GLU A 35 -14.46 21.19 24.23
C GLU A 35 -14.86 21.21 22.75
N TYR A 36 -13.90 21.20 21.82
CA TYR A 36 -14.21 21.21 20.38
C TYR A 36 -14.93 19.94 19.93
N TYR A 37 -14.59 18.80 20.51
CA TYR A 37 -15.13 17.51 20.11
C TYR A 37 -16.41 17.07 20.84
N GLY A 38 -17.01 17.97 21.60
CA GLY A 38 -18.33 17.79 22.20
C GLY A 38 -18.31 16.87 23.42
N TYR A 39 -17.17 16.74 24.10
CA TYR A 39 -17.11 16.07 25.38
C TYR A 39 -17.59 17.00 26.50
N ASP A 40 -18.39 16.49 27.44
CA ASP A 40 -18.91 17.26 28.55
C ASP A 40 -17.83 17.45 29.63
N VAL A 41 -16.98 18.46 29.44
CA VAL A 41 -15.87 18.80 30.34
C VAL A 41 -16.35 19.01 31.78
N GLY A 42 -17.55 19.55 31.99
CA GLY A 42 -18.10 19.82 33.31
C GLY A 42 -18.47 18.57 34.11
N LYS A 43 -18.60 17.41 33.45
CA LYS A 43 -18.86 16.11 34.09
C LYS A 43 -17.64 15.20 34.16
N CYS A 44 -16.49 15.64 33.65
CA CYS A 44 -15.27 14.84 33.66
C CYS A 44 -14.66 14.81 35.07
N SER A 45 -14.20 13.63 35.49
CA SER A 45 -13.33 13.52 36.66
C SER A 45 -11.87 13.59 36.24
N LEU A 46 -11.07 14.34 36.99
CA LEU A 46 -9.61 14.34 36.87
C LEU A 46 -9.03 13.42 37.95
N GLU A 47 -7.99 12.67 37.59
CA GLU A 47 -7.30 11.76 38.52
C GLU A 47 -8.29 10.80 39.22
N GLU A 48 -9.18 10.21 38.43
CA GLU A 48 -10.16 9.26 38.93
C GLU A 48 -9.45 7.98 39.38
N SER A 49 -9.76 7.51 40.60
CA SER A 49 -9.14 6.32 41.16
C SER A 49 -9.61 5.06 40.42
N ILE A 50 -8.62 4.29 39.98
CA ILE A 50 -8.80 2.98 39.38
C ILE A 50 -8.12 1.94 40.27
N VAL A 51 -8.59 0.69 40.24
CA VAL A 51 -8.13 -0.43 41.10
C VAL A 51 -6.59 -0.51 41.21
N LYS A 52 -5.85 -0.08 40.18
CA LYS A 52 -4.40 0.11 40.22
C LYS A 52 -3.97 1.44 39.58
N GLY A 53 -4.17 2.56 40.29
CA GLY A 53 -3.63 3.87 39.92
C GLY A 53 -4.71 4.93 39.69
N PHE A 54 -4.36 5.97 38.94
CA PHE A 54 -5.26 7.07 38.60
C PHE A 54 -5.24 7.28 37.08
N CYS A 55 -6.42 7.52 36.51
CA CYS A 55 -6.56 7.95 35.12
C CYS A 55 -6.56 9.48 35.07
N ASP A 56 -5.83 10.07 34.13
CA ASP A 56 -5.74 11.52 34.00
C ASP A 56 -7.08 12.21 33.79
N VAL A 57 -7.88 11.71 32.84
CA VAL A 57 -9.21 12.25 32.57
C VAL A 57 -10.20 11.11 32.31
N TYR A 58 -11.20 11.02 33.18
CA TYR A 58 -12.32 10.10 33.04
C TYR A 58 -13.53 10.87 32.52
N VAL A 59 -13.98 10.53 31.31
CA VAL A 59 -15.06 11.23 30.62
C VAL A 59 -16.31 10.35 30.62
N PRO A 60 -17.35 10.66 31.41
CA PRO A 60 -18.60 9.92 31.37
C PRO A 60 -19.25 9.95 29.99
N THR A 61 -19.85 8.83 29.57
CA THR A 61 -20.51 8.72 28.26
C THR A 61 -21.97 8.30 28.42
N ILE A 62 -22.45 7.31 27.66
CA ILE A 62 -23.83 6.81 27.72
C ILE A 62 -23.87 5.59 28.64
N GLY A 63 -24.68 5.67 29.70
CA GLY A 63 -24.79 4.62 30.72
C GLY A 63 -23.55 4.56 31.62
N GLU A 64 -23.13 3.35 32.02
CA GLU A 64 -21.94 3.12 32.87
C GLU A 64 -20.60 3.16 32.10
N LYS A 65 -20.65 3.50 30.81
CA LYS A 65 -19.46 3.60 29.96
C LYS A 65 -18.79 4.95 30.11
N ALA A 66 -17.49 4.99 29.90
CA ALA A 66 -16.66 6.17 29.90
C ALA A 66 -15.52 6.06 28.89
N LEU A 67 -15.02 7.22 28.46
CA LEU A 67 -13.76 7.33 27.74
C LEU A 67 -12.65 7.64 28.75
N ILE A 68 -11.59 6.85 28.71
CA ILE A 68 -10.36 7.08 29.46
C ILE A 68 -9.41 7.89 28.58
N ILE A 69 -8.93 9.03 29.05
CA ILE A 69 -7.89 9.79 28.37
C ILE A 69 -6.66 9.83 29.28
N GLU A 70 -5.55 9.32 28.78
CA GLU A 70 -4.24 9.31 29.45
C GLU A 70 -3.31 10.31 28.75
N VAL A 71 -2.66 11.17 29.53
CA VAL A 71 -1.83 12.27 29.05
C VAL A 71 -0.37 12.05 29.47
N LYS A 72 0.52 12.01 28.48
CA LYS A 72 1.97 11.88 28.65
C LYS A 72 2.68 13.20 28.47
N ASN A 73 3.89 13.26 29.00
CA ASN A 73 4.75 14.43 28.85
C ASN A 73 4.95 14.81 27.38
N GLY A 74 4.68 16.07 27.03
CA GLY A 74 4.76 16.55 25.65
C GLY A 74 6.18 16.58 25.07
N ASN A 75 7.21 16.44 25.91
CA ASN A 75 8.60 16.42 25.44
C ASN A 75 9.07 15.06 24.91
N ARG A 76 8.25 14.00 25.00
CA ARG A 76 8.59 12.68 24.45
C ARG A 76 7.49 12.13 23.54
N PRO A 77 7.84 11.34 22.52
CA PRO A 77 6.87 10.60 21.74
C PRO A 77 6.16 9.53 22.56
N ILE A 78 4.96 9.17 22.11
CA ILE A 78 4.20 8.04 22.67
C ILE A 78 4.88 6.74 22.24
N GLU A 79 5.05 5.81 23.20
CA GLU A 79 5.63 4.49 22.99
C GLU A 79 4.60 3.39 23.20
N VAL A 80 4.86 2.19 22.66
CA VAL A 80 3.92 1.07 22.77
C VAL A 80 3.68 0.64 24.22
N LYS A 81 4.68 0.78 25.09
CA LYS A 81 4.53 0.49 26.52
C LYS A 81 3.50 1.38 27.23
N ASP A 82 3.27 2.60 26.70
CA ASP A 82 2.27 3.52 27.25
C ASP A 82 0.84 3.00 27.00
N ILE A 83 0.63 2.14 25.98
CA ILE A 83 -0.66 1.52 25.68
C ILE A 83 -1.08 0.52 26.77
N GLU A 84 -0.12 -0.21 27.36
CA GLU A 84 -0.40 -1.19 28.42
C GLU A 84 -1.03 -0.55 29.66
N GLN A 85 -0.61 0.68 29.99
CA GLN A 85 -1.17 1.41 31.11
C GLN A 85 -2.65 1.75 30.86
N VAL A 86 -2.97 2.30 29.69
CA VAL A 86 -4.37 2.62 29.33
C VAL A 86 -5.23 1.35 29.27
N ARG A 87 -4.67 0.25 28.75
CA ARG A 87 -5.35 -1.05 28.73
C ARG A 87 -5.68 -1.55 30.12
N THR A 88 -4.75 -1.45 31.07
CA THR A 88 -4.96 -1.84 32.47
C THR A 88 -6.11 -1.05 33.08
N TYR A 89 -6.15 0.26 32.82
CA TYR A 89 -7.19 1.15 33.31
C TYR A 89 -8.56 0.80 32.73
N ALA A 90 -8.63 0.69 31.39
CA ALA A 90 -9.87 0.36 30.69
C ALA A 90 -10.42 -1.01 31.07
N GLY A 91 -9.57 -2.04 31.14
CA GLY A 91 -9.96 -3.39 31.50
C GLY A 91 -10.57 -3.48 32.90
N SER A 92 -10.01 -2.77 33.88
CA SER A 92 -10.50 -2.79 35.27
C SER A 92 -11.92 -2.24 35.47
N LYS A 93 -12.40 -1.42 34.51
CA LYS A 93 -13.71 -0.76 34.55
C LYS A 93 -14.60 -1.19 33.38
N GLY A 94 -14.19 -2.21 32.60
CA GLY A 94 -14.94 -2.71 31.45
C GLY A 94 -15.09 -1.70 30.30
N GLN A 95 -14.17 -0.75 30.18
CA GLN A 95 -14.24 0.32 29.18
C GLN A 95 -13.67 -0.12 27.84
N ARG A 96 -14.38 0.23 26.76
CA ARG A 96 -13.99 -0.16 25.40
C ARG A 96 -12.90 0.73 24.83
N PHE A 97 -13.06 2.05 24.97
CA PHE A 97 -12.20 3.02 24.30
C PHE A 97 -11.25 3.71 25.28
N GLY A 98 -10.05 4.00 24.80
CA GLY A 98 -9.10 4.89 25.45
C GLY A 98 -8.43 5.82 24.45
N ILE A 99 -8.12 7.04 24.87
CA ILE A 99 -7.24 7.96 24.14
C ILE A 99 -5.93 8.11 24.91
N LEU A 100 -4.82 7.85 24.22
CA LEU A 100 -3.49 8.13 24.74
C LEU A 100 -2.89 9.31 23.96
N THR A 101 -2.44 10.34 24.67
CA THR A 101 -1.94 11.56 24.03
C THR A 101 -0.77 12.17 24.80
N ASN A 102 0.09 12.92 24.10
CA ASN A 102 1.09 13.82 24.69
C ASN A 102 0.86 15.27 24.24
N GLY A 103 -0.36 15.59 23.77
CA GLY A 103 -0.74 16.90 23.24
C GLY A 103 -0.50 17.08 21.75
N TYR A 104 0.45 16.35 21.14
CA TYR A 104 0.69 16.41 19.70
C TYR A 104 0.46 15.09 18.96
N GLU A 105 0.65 13.96 19.64
CA GLU A 105 0.19 12.65 19.18
C GLU A 105 -1.12 12.27 19.87
N TYR A 106 -2.02 11.64 19.12
CA TYR A 106 -3.32 11.18 19.61
C TYR A 106 -3.54 9.76 19.12
N VAL A 107 -3.67 8.82 20.06
CA VAL A 107 -3.88 7.39 19.78
C VAL A 107 -5.25 6.99 20.28
N LEU A 108 -6.11 6.55 19.38
CA LEU A 108 -7.38 5.91 19.75
C LEU A 108 -7.16 4.41 19.86
N LEU A 109 -7.53 3.87 21.01
CA LEU A 109 -7.42 2.46 21.35
C LEU A 109 -8.83 1.86 21.48
N ASP A 110 -9.06 0.69 20.87
CA ASP A 110 -10.26 -0.12 21.06
C ASP A 110 -9.88 -1.47 21.68
N PHE A 111 -10.20 -1.64 22.96
CA PHE A 111 -9.90 -2.84 23.73
C PHE A 111 -10.88 -3.99 23.51
N SER A 112 -11.92 -3.80 22.68
CA SER A 112 -12.79 -4.89 22.23
C SER A 112 -12.20 -5.70 21.07
N ILE A 113 -11.06 -5.28 20.52
CA ILE A 113 -10.38 -6.01 19.45
C ILE A 113 -9.85 -7.35 19.98
N GLU A 114 -10.31 -8.43 19.36
CA GLU A 114 -9.90 -9.79 19.62
C GLU A 114 -8.53 -10.03 19.00
N THR A 115 -7.56 -10.38 19.84
CA THR A 115 -6.18 -10.67 19.43
C THR A 115 -5.84 -12.08 19.89
N LEU A 116 -5.29 -12.91 19.00
CA LEU A 116 -4.69 -14.19 19.42
C LEU A 116 -3.27 -13.93 19.95
N PRO A 117 -2.79 -14.73 20.92
CA PRO A 117 -1.44 -14.59 21.50
C PRO A 117 -0.29 -14.93 20.53
N LYS A 118 -0.55 -15.14 19.23
CA LYS A 118 0.39 -15.66 18.23
C LYS A 118 0.86 -14.64 17.18
N MET A 119 0.76 -13.33 17.43
CA MET A 119 1.47 -12.39 16.58
C MET A 119 2.95 -12.34 16.95
N GLU A 120 3.84 -12.64 16.01
CA GLU A 120 5.20 -12.09 16.05
C GLU A 120 5.08 -10.57 15.95
N GLY A 121 5.01 -9.90 17.11
CA GLY A 121 4.75 -8.48 17.20
C GLY A 121 4.27 -8.07 18.59
N ASN A 122 4.20 -6.76 18.82
CA ASN A 122 3.67 -6.24 20.08
C ASN A 122 2.14 -6.23 20.02
N VAL A 123 1.50 -7.19 20.72
CA VAL A 123 0.03 -7.35 20.80
C VAL A 123 -0.70 -6.03 21.09
N LEU A 124 -0.06 -5.10 21.80
CA LEU A 124 -0.64 -3.81 22.14
C LEU A 124 -0.92 -2.91 20.94
N GLU A 125 -0.13 -3.02 19.87
CA GLU A 125 -0.36 -2.23 18.65
C GLU A 125 -1.63 -2.66 17.91
N SER A 126 -2.12 -3.87 18.16
CA SER A 126 -3.37 -4.36 17.57
C SER A 126 -4.60 -3.60 18.06
N TYR A 127 -4.53 -2.97 19.23
CA TYR A 127 -5.62 -2.14 19.76
C TYR A 127 -5.71 -0.76 19.10
N VAL A 128 -4.70 -0.35 18.33
CA VAL A 128 -4.63 1.00 17.75
C VAL A 128 -5.57 1.12 16.54
N VAL A 129 -6.64 1.89 16.71
CA VAL A 129 -7.57 2.25 15.62
C VAL A 129 -7.02 3.42 14.82
N PHE A 130 -6.58 4.48 15.51
CA PHE A 130 -5.94 5.62 14.89
C PHE A 130 -4.72 6.07 15.67
N TRP A 131 -3.71 6.58 14.95
CA TRP A 131 -2.56 7.24 15.56
C TRP A 131 -2.20 8.50 14.78
N PHE A 132 -2.54 9.66 15.30
CA PHE A 132 -2.28 10.94 14.65
C PHE A 132 -1.03 11.61 15.21
N ASP A 133 -0.37 12.40 14.37
CA ASP A 133 0.62 13.40 14.76
C ASP A 133 0.14 14.72 14.15
N ILE A 134 -0.29 15.66 14.99
CA ILE A 134 -0.90 16.90 14.50
C ILE A 134 0.09 17.77 13.74
N PHE A 135 1.41 17.58 13.87
CA PHE A 135 2.42 18.34 13.11
C PHE A 135 2.84 17.65 11.82
N LYS A 136 2.55 16.35 11.64
CA LYS A 136 2.97 15.58 10.46
C LYS A 136 1.78 15.04 9.68
N VAL A 137 1.59 15.57 8.47
CA VAL A 137 0.48 15.19 7.58
C VAL A 137 0.59 13.74 7.09
N ARG A 138 1.81 13.22 6.89
CA ARG A 138 2.08 11.84 6.46
C ARG A 138 3.37 11.31 7.09
N THR A 139 3.23 10.32 7.96
CA THR A 139 4.36 9.58 8.55
C THR A 139 4.03 8.09 8.51
N LYS A 140 5.04 7.24 8.26
CA LYS A 140 4.86 5.78 8.30
C LYS A 140 4.28 5.38 9.67
N GLY A 141 3.20 4.59 9.66
CA GLY A 141 2.51 4.16 10.89
C GLY A 141 1.54 5.17 11.50
N LYS A 142 1.43 6.39 10.95
CA LYS A 142 0.45 7.40 11.42
C LYS A 142 -0.75 7.52 10.48
N THR A 143 -1.91 7.81 11.05
CA THR A 143 -3.16 8.05 10.35
C THR A 143 -3.17 9.46 9.75
N GLU A 144 -3.68 9.60 8.52
CA GLU A 144 -3.90 10.91 7.90
C GLU A 144 -4.86 11.77 8.73
N LEU A 145 -4.52 13.04 8.96
CA LEU A 145 -5.32 13.97 9.79
C LEU A 145 -6.77 14.16 9.31
N ARG A 146 -7.11 13.76 8.08
CA ARG A 146 -8.50 13.76 7.62
C ARG A 146 -9.45 12.88 8.43
N TYR A 147 -8.91 11.87 9.08
CA TYR A 147 -9.67 10.97 9.93
C TYR A 147 -9.75 11.47 11.39
N PHE A 148 -9.13 12.60 11.74
CA PHE A 148 -9.10 13.11 13.11
C PHE A 148 -10.50 13.43 13.66
N LYS A 149 -11.45 13.79 12.77
CA LYS A 149 -12.87 14.01 13.10
C LYS A 149 -13.55 12.82 13.80
N TYR A 150 -13.05 11.59 13.59
CA TYR A 150 -13.59 10.39 14.22
C TYR A 150 -13.21 10.25 15.70
N LEU A 151 -12.43 11.18 16.26
CA LEU A 151 -12.21 11.26 17.71
C LEU A 151 -13.30 12.05 18.45
N SER A 152 -14.36 12.51 17.77
CA SER A 152 -15.44 13.26 18.42
C SER A 152 -16.33 12.37 19.29
N PHE A 153 -16.96 12.96 20.31
CA PHE A 153 -17.94 12.27 21.13
C PHE A 153 -19.04 11.65 20.27
N ASP A 154 -19.57 12.41 19.32
CA ASP A 154 -20.60 11.93 18.40
C ASP A 154 -20.15 10.74 17.56
N ASN A 155 -18.93 10.77 17.02
CA ASN A 155 -18.46 9.67 16.18
C ASN A 155 -18.10 8.42 16.98
N LEU A 156 -17.75 8.54 18.27
CA LEU A 156 -17.47 7.40 19.14
C LEU A 156 -18.73 6.81 19.78
N TYR A 157 -19.69 7.64 20.20
CA TYR A 157 -20.77 7.22 21.08
C TYR A 157 -22.18 7.46 20.53
N SER A 158 -22.47 8.66 20.02
CA SER A 158 -23.81 9.01 19.54
C SER A 158 -24.15 8.29 18.24
N ASN A 159 -23.29 8.48 17.24
CA ASN A 159 -23.46 7.98 15.87
C ASN A 159 -22.57 6.78 15.56
N GLN A 160 -21.51 6.58 16.36
CA GLN A 160 -20.65 5.40 16.33
C GLN A 160 -19.99 5.11 14.98
N SER A 161 -19.83 6.12 14.11
CA SER A 161 -19.15 5.98 12.81
C SER A 161 -17.69 5.52 12.95
N THR A 162 -17.07 5.74 14.12
CA THR A 162 -15.73 5.24 14.46
C THR A 162 -15.67 3.72 14.51
N HIS A 163 -16.79 3.04 14.79
CA HIS A 163 -16.85 1.58 14.83
C HIS A 163 -16.47 0.96 13.48
N PHE A 164 -16.78 1.62 12.36
CA PHE A 164 -16.34 1.17 11.04
C PHE A 164 -14.82 0.98 10.97
N PHE A 165 -14.06 1.91 11.56
CA PHE A 165 -12.60 1.86 11.57
C PHE A 165 -12.08 0.87 12.61
N CYS A 166 -12.83 0.65 13.71
CA CYS A 166 -12.53 -0.42 14.66
C CYS A 166 -12.67 -1.79 14.00
N ASP A 167 -13.71 -2.00 13.20
CA ASP A 167 -13.93 -3.22 12.44
C ASP A 167 -12.83 -3.42 11.38
N VAL A 168 -12.34 -2.33 10.75
CA VAL A 168 -11.15 -2.41 9.88
C VAL A 168 -9.91 -2.84 10.66
N THR A 169 -9.72 -2.36 11.89
CA THR A 169 -8.60 -2.78 12.74
C THR A 169 -8.75 -4.23 13.19
N GLN A 170 -9.94 -4.70 13.53
CA GLN A 170 -10.18 -6.12 13.79
C GLN A 170 -9.85 -6.98 12.57
N TYR A 171 -10.32 -6.57 11.38
CA TYR A 171 -10.01 -7.24 10.12
C TYR A 171 -8.51 -7.25 9.80
N LYS A 172 -7.79 -6.18 10.16
CA LYS A 172 -6.33 -6.13 10.09
C LYS A 172 -5.74 -7.32 10.85
N VAL A 173 -6.14 -7.50 12.11
CA VAL A 173 -5.60 -8.54 12.98
C VAL A 173 -5.70 -9.91 12.32
N TRP A 174 -6.89 -10.26 11.83
CA TRP A 174 -7.12 -11.53 11.13
C TRP A 174 -6.29 -11.68 9.85
N LYS A 175 -6.10 -10.62 9.06
CA LYS A 175 -5.29 -10.71 7.83
C LYS A 175 -3.79 -10.89 8.11
N TYR A 176 -3.27 -10.30 9.18
CA TYR A 176 -1.90 -10.56 9.62
C TYR A 176 -1.72 -11.99 10.13
N GLU A 177 -2.72 -12.55 10.83
CA GLU A 177 -2.73 -13.97 11.21
C GLU A 177 -2.73 -14.89 9.98
N GLN A 178 -3.36 -14.48 8.88
CA GLN A 178 -3.31 -15.17 7.59
C GLN A 178 -2.02 -14.91 6.78
N GLY A 179 -1.04 -14.18 7.33
CA GLY A 179 0.27 -13.94 6.71
C GLY A 179 0.30 -12.83 5.66
N ILE A 180 -0.63 -11.87 5.71
CA ILE A 180 -0.58 -10.70 4.80
C ILE A 180 0.69 -9.87 5.05
N LYS A 181 1.32 -9.38 3.99
CA LYS A 181 2.44 -8.43 4.07
C LYS A 181 1.94 -6.99 4.24
N ASP A 182 2.72 -6.15 4.92
CA ASP A 182 2.42 -4.71 5.12
C ASP A 182 2.06 -3.96 3.84
N VAL A 183 2.77 -4.24 2.74
CA VAL A 183 2.54 -3.57 1.44
C VAL A 183 1.14 -3.87 0.92
N SER A 184 0.69 -5.12 1.08
CA SER A 184 -0.65 -5.54 0.70
C SER A 184 -1.68 -4.94 1.66
N TRP A 185 -1.44 -4.99 2.98
CA TRP A 185 -2.33 -4.39 3.97
C TRP A 185 -2.56 -2.89 3.73
N ASN A 186 -1.51 -2.13 3.40
CA ASN A 186 -1.64 -0.71 3.10
C ASN A 186 -2.62 -0.44 1.94
N SER A 187 -2.69 -1.33 0.96
CA SER A 187 -3.67 -1.24 -0.13
C SER A 187 -5.11 -1.44 0.38
N TYR A 188 -5.34 -2.47 1.21
CA TYR A 188 -6.63 -2.71 1.86
C TYR A 188 -7.04 -1.51 2.73
N ARG A 189 -6.17 -1.09 3.64
CA ARG A 189 -6.40 0.04 4.55
C ARG A 189 -6.79 1.30 3.79
N CYS A 190 -6.08 1.63 2.70
CA CYS A 190 -6.40 2.80 1.88
C CYS A 190 -7.81 2.73 1.28
N THR A 191 -8.21 1.59 0.71
CA THR A 191 -9.57 1.41 0.18
C THR A 191 -10.60 1.51 1.30
N LEU A 192 -10.44 0.72 2.37
CA LEU A 192 -11.42 0.61 3.45
C LEU A 192 -11.61 1.95 4.18
N PHE A 193 -10.53 2.67 4.49
CA PHE A 193 -10.64 3.98 5.13
C PHE A 193 -11.33 5.02 4.23
N GLN A 194 -11.11 4.98 2.91
CA GLN A 194 -11.82 5.87 1.98
C GLN A 194 -13.30 5.51 1.89
N PHE A 195 -13.60 4.21 1.83
CA PHE A 195 -14.97 3.71 1.76
C PHE A 195 -15.78 4.06 3.01
N PHE A 196 -15.25 3.77 4.20
CA PHE A 196 -15.96 4.07 5.44
C PHE A 196 -16.05 5.56 5.76
N ASP A 197 -15.10 6.38 5.29
CA ASP A 197 -15.20 7.84 5.37
C ASP A 197 -16.26 8.43 4.44
N PHE A 198 -16.46 7.81 3.27
CA PHE A 198 -17.57 8.10 2.37
C PHE A 198 -18.92 7.67 2.95
N LEU A 199 -18.94 6.52 3.63
CA LEU A 199 -20.16 5.93 4.17
C LEU A 199 -20.62 6.64 5.45
N ALA A 200 -19.69 7.10 6.27
CA ALA A 200 -19.95 7.68 7.58
C ALA A 200 -20.96 8.86 7.57
N PRO A 201 -20.89 9.87 6.67
CA PRO A 201 -21.92 10.92 6.64
C PRO A 201 -23.30 10.43 6.18
N ARG A 202 -23.36 9.45 5.27
CA ARG A 202 -24.60 8.87 4.73
C ARG A 202 -25.32 8.01 5.75
N ALA A 203 -24.53 7.37 6.59
CA ALA A 203 -25.00 6.69 7.77
C ALA A 203 -25.81 7.64 8.67
N LEU A 204 -25.24 8.81 9.02
CA LEU A 204 -25.88 9.80 9.89
C LEU A 204 -27.24 10.30 9.37
N ALA A 205 -27.40 10.43 8.06
CA ALA A 205 -28.59 10.98 7.45
C ALA A 205 -29.86 10.14 7.66
N LYS A 206 -29.73 8.82 7.89
CA LYS A 206 -30.88 7.92 8.04
C LYS A 206 -31.42 7.81 9.48
N ARG A 207 -30.85 8.54 10.47
CA ARG A 207 -31.29 8.68 11.89
C ARG A 207 -31.72 7.40 12.66
N ASN A 208 -31.48 6.20 12.13
CA ASN A 208 -31.87 4.92 12.73
C ASN A 208 -30.64 4.05 12.96
N TYR A 209 -29.75 4.47 13.88
CA TYR A 209 -28.53 3.72 14.13
C TYR A 209 -28.59 2.83 15.35
N GLU A 210 -28.30 1.57 15.06
CA GLU A 210 -27.89 0.47 15.94
C GLU A 210 -28.81 0.22 17.14
N GLN A 211 -29.89 -0.54 16.89
CA GLN A 211 -30.24 -1.55 17.89
C GLN A 211 -29.00 -2.41 18.13
N VAL A 212 -28.72 -2.77 19.39
CA VAL A 212 -27.57 -3.60 19.78
C VAL A 212 -27.39 -4.77 18.80
N GLY A 213 -26.28 -4.76 18.04
CA GLY A 213 -25.90 -5.86 17.16
C GLY A 213 -26.32 -5.78 15.68
N LYS A 214 -26.59 -4.59 15.12
CA LYS A 214 -26.72 -4.41 13.66
C LYS A 214 -25.88 -3.23 13.15
N ARG A 215 -24.87 -3.51 12.32
CA ARG A 215 -24.04 -2.51 11.64
C ARG A 215 -24.75 -1.96 10.40
N PHE A 216 -24.53 -0.71 10.06
CA PHE A 216 -25.11 -0.12 8.84
C PHE A 216 -24.77 -0.87 7.58
N TYR A 217 -23.52 -1.31 7.50
CA TYR A 217 -23.02 -1.86 6.26
C TYR A 217 -23.53 -3.28 6.00
N GLU A 218 -24.31 -3.86 6.93
CA GLU A 218 -25.13 -5.06 6.71
C GLU A 218 -26.29 -4.80 5.74
N THR A 219 -26.68 -3.54 5.54
CA THR A 219 -27.68 -3.13 4.55
C THR A 219 -27.05 -2.43 3.35
N LEU A 220 -25.74 -2.63 3.11
CA LEU A 220 -25.08 -2.09 1.91
C LEU A 220 -25.65 -2.74 0.67
N ASP A 221 -26.19 -1.95 -0.23
CA ASP A 221 -26.53 -2.41 -1.57
C ASP A 221 -25.45 -1.99 -2.59
N MET A 222 -25.63 -2.48 -3.82
CA MET A 222 -24.74 -2.16 -4.93
C MET A 222 -24.79 -0.69 -5.33
N GLU A 223 -25.93 -0.01 -5.13
CA GLU A 223 -26.06 1.42 -5.45
C GLU A 223 -25.08 2.24 -4.60
N GLN A 224 -24.97 1.95 -3.30
CA GLN A 224 -24.01 2.62 -2.42
C GLN A 224 -22.55 2.33 -2.79
N PHE A 225 -22.27 1.13 -3.32
CA PHE A 225 -20.94 0.81 -3.86
C PHE A 225 -20.64 1.61 -5.13
N ASP A 226 -21.59 1.71 -6.06
CA ASP A 226 -21.44 2.48 -7.30
C ASP A 226 -21.31 3.99 -7.03
N MET A 227 -22.04 4.51 -6.05
CA MET A 227 -21.88 5.88 -5.56
C MET A 227 -20.49 6.10 -4.98
N PHE A 228 -19.94 5.15 -4.22
CA PHE A 228 -18.56 5.26 -3.72
C PHE A 228 -17.55 5.31 -4.86
N ILE A 229 -17.71 4.43 -5.85
CA ILE A 229 -16.82 4.38 -7.02
C ILE A 229 -16.87 5.69 -7.81
N SER A 230 -18.07 6.26 -8.01
CA SER A 230 -18.26 7.49 -8.78
C SER A 230 -17.79 8.76 -8.06
N GLU A 231 -18.00 8.86 -6.74
CA GLU A 231 -17.72 10.10 -5.99
C GLU A 231 -16.29 10.21 -5.42
N CYS A 232 -15.67 9.09 -5.02
CA CYS A 232 -14.48 9.14 -4.16
C CYS A 232 -13.12 9.02 -4.86
N LYS A 233 -13.06 8.99 -6.20
CA LYS A 233 -11.79 8.80 -6.92
C LYS A 233 -11.48 9.93 -7.89
N ARG A 234 -10.23 10.42 -7.78
CA ARG A 234 -9.58 11.48 -8.56
C ARG A 234 -9.70 11.37 -10.09
N ASN A 235 -10.07 10.21 -10.63
CA ASN A 235 -10.12 9.95 -12.06
C ASN A 235 -11.54 9.74 -12.61
N GLY A 236 -12.59 9.82 -11.77
CA GLY A 236 -13.97 9.60 -12.22
C GLY A 236 -14.13 8.33 -13.07
N LYS A 237 -14.81 8.47 -14.22
CA LYS A 237 -15.09 7.42 -15.23
C LYS A 237 -13.83 6.75 -15.82
N ASP A 238 -12.63 7.32 -15.65
CA ASP A 238 -11.37 6.81 -16.22
C ASP A 238 -10.58 5.88 -15.27
N THR A 239 -11.22 5.36 -14.23
CA THR A 239 -10.59 4.42 -13.29
C THR A 239 -10.46 3.05 -13.93
N SER A 240 -9.23 2.50 -14.01
CA SER A 240 -9.00 1.16 -14.57
C SER A 240 -9.85 0.10 -13.87
N THR A 241 -10.41 -0.85 -14.63
CA THR A 241 -11.16 -2.02 -14.13
C THR A 241 -10.43 -2.74 -13.01
N LYS A 242 -9.10 -2.89 -13.13
CA LYS A 242 -8.28 -3.51 -12.07
C LYS A 242 -8.39 -2.80 -10.71
N THR A 243 -8.45 -1.47 -10.71
CA THR A 243 -8.58 -0.69 -9.47
C THR A 243 -9.97 -0.83 -8.87
N LEU A 244 -11.01 -0.88 -9.71
CA LEU A 244 -12.39 -1.17 -9.28
C LEU A 244 -12.48 -2.56 -8.67
N ASN A 245 -11.92 -3.56 -9.33
CA ASN A 245 -11.87 -4.95 -8.86
C ASN A 245 -11.15 -5.07 -7.53
N ASN A 246 -10.01 -4.38 -7.38
CA ASN A 246 -9.30 -4.34 -6.11
C ASN A 246 -10.15 -3.70 -5.01
N ASN A 247 -10.84 -2.58 -5.29
CA ASN A 247 -11.68 -1.92 -4.30
C ASN A 247 -12.84 -2.82 -3.85
N HIS A 248 -13.57 -3.39 -4.82
CA HIS A 248 -14.64 -4.35 -4.55
C HIS A 248 -14.11 -5.51 -3.72
N THR A 249 -12.99 -6.11 -4.12
CA THR A 249 -12.36 -7.23 -3.41
C THR A 249 -12.00 -6.85 -1.98
N HIS A 250 -11.41 -5.67 -1.75
CA HIS A 250 -11.02 -5.25 -0.40
C HIS A 250 -12.22 -5.06 0.51
N ILE A 251 -13.28 -4.41 0.03
CA ILE A 251 -14.52 -4.16 0.78
C ILE A 251 -15.24 -5.48 1.05
N TYR A 252 -15.50 -6.27 0.00
CA TYR A 252 -16.16 -7.57 0.09
C TYR A 252 -15.43 -8.51 1.06
N ASN A 253 -14.10 -8.67 0.92
CA ASN A 253 -13.34 -9.57 1.79
C ASN A 253 -13.43 -9.15 3.26
N MET A 254 -13.49 -7.86 3.56
CA MET A 254 -13.64 -7.38 4.94
C MET A 254 -15.01 -7.71 5.50
N LEU A 255 -16.09 -7.46 4.75
CA LEU A 255 -17.45 -7.82 5.17
C LEU A 255 -17.61 -9.34 5.32
N TYR A 256 -17.06 -10.12 4.40
CA TYR A 256 -17.09 -11.58 4.46
C TYR A 256 -16.39 -12.13 5.71
N GLU A 257 -15.22 -11.61 6.08
CA GLU A 257 -14.56 -12.05 7.33
C GLU A 257 -15.34 -11.59 8.57
N LEU A 258 -15.93 -10.39 8.57
CA LEU A 258 -16.78 -9.96 9.68
C LEU A 258 -18.00 -10.89 9.86
N GLU A 259 -18.65 -11.29 8.78
CA GLU A 259 -19.77 -12.23 8.80
C GLU A 259 -19.33 -13.61 9.29
N LYS A 260 -18.23 -14.13 8.73
CA LYS A 260 -17.65 -15.42 9.11
C LYS A 260 -17.24 -15.50 10.60
N HIS A 261 -16.89 -14.37 11.20
CA HIS A 261 -16.53 -14.24 12.61
C HIS A 261 -17.69 -13.71 13.48
N ASP A 262 -18.94 -13.78 12.99
CA ASP A 262 -20.17 -13.39 13.69
C ASP A 262 -20.16 -11.94 14.22
N LYS A 263 -19.35 -11.06 13.63
CA LYS A 263 -19.34 -9.62 13.95
C LYS A 263 -20.48 -8.87 13.27
N ILE A 264 -20.97 -9.42 12.15
CA ILE A 264 -22.19 -8.99 11.46
C ILE A 264 -23.03 -10.21 11.09
N ARG A 265 -24.33 -10.01 10.85
CA ARG A 265 -25.25 -11.12 10.57
C ARG A 265 -25.27 -11.56 9.11
N TYR A 266 -25.01 -10.64 8.20
CA TYR A 266 -25.16 -10.86 6.76
C TYR A 266 -24.44 -9.76 5.95
N THR A 267 -24.01 -10.09 4.73
CA THR A 267 -23.59 -9.11 3.71
C THR A 267 -24.30 -9.32 2.38
N SER A 268 -24.96 -8.27 1.87
CA SER A 268 -25.64 -8.26 0.56
C SER A 268 -24.71 -8.20 -0.66
N LEU A 269 -23.39 -8.14 -0.45
CA LEU A 269 -22.41 -8.08 -1.53
C LEU A 269 -21.91 -9.47 -1.99
N SER A 270 -22.48 -10.57 -1.48
CA SER A 270 -22.11 -11.94 -1.87
C SER A 270 -22.46 -12.28 -3.32
N ASP A 271 -23.59 -11.78 -3.82
CA ASP A 271 -24.17 -12.25 -5.07
C ASP A 271 -23.67 -11.48 -6.31
N SER A 272 -23.06 -10.31 -6.09
CA SER A 272 -22.81 -9.30 -7.14
C SER A 272 -21.41 -9.35 -7.78
N ARG A 273 -20.51 -10.21 -7.30
CA ARG A 273 -19.10 -10.21 -7.75
C ARG A 273 -18.95 -10.57 -9.22
N LYS A 274 -19.71 -11.53 -9.75
CA LYS A 274 -19.54 -12.00 -11.13
C LYS A 274 -20.16 -11.05 -12.17
N GLU A 275 -21.31 -10.47 -11.87
CA GLU A 275 -22.06 -9.62 -12.81
C GLU A 275 -21.39 -8.25 -13.02
N ASN A 276 -20.83 -7.64 -11.97
CA ASN A 276 -20.21 -6.32 -12.08
C ASN A 276 -18.83 -6.32 -12.74
N LEU A 277 -18.11 -7.45 -12.68
CA LEU A 277 -16.82 -7.60 -13.37
C LEU A 277 -16.97 -7.44 -14.89
N ILE A 278 -18.12 -7.86 -15.45
CA ILE A 278 -18.40 -7.80 -16.88
C ILE A 278 -18.59 -6.35 -17.35
N ILE A 279 -19.33 -5.54 -16.58
CA ILE A 279 -19.65 -4.14 -16.93
C ILE A 279 -18.38 -3.27 -16.99
N TYR A 280 -17.41 -3.51 -16.12
CA TYR A 280 -16.17 -2.73 -16.09
C TYR A 280 -15.09 -3.23 -17.05
N GLU A 281 -15.13 -4.49 -17.51
CA GLU A 281 -14.18 -4.99 -18.52
C GLU A 281 -14.40 -4.37 -19.91
N GLU A 282 -15.64 -3.95 -20.23
CA GLU A 282 -15.99 -3.34 -21.52
C GLU A 282 -15.50 -1.90 -21.70
N THR A 283 -15.12 -1.21 -20.62
CA THR A 283 -14.69 0.20 -20.64
C THR A 283 -13.17 0.41 -20.66
N GLU A 284 -12.38 -0.67 -20.61
CA GLU A 284 -10.92 -0.57 -20.68
C GLU A 284 -10.45 -0.29 -22.12
N GLY A 285 -10.20 0.99 -22.41
CA GLY A 285 -9.34 1.40 -23.52
C GLY A 285 -7.92 0.86 -23.30
N ARG A 286 -7.67 -0.39 -23.67
CA ARG A 286 -6.34 -1.01 -23.66
C ARG A 286 -5.45 -0.23 -24.63
N ARG A 287 -4.70 0.76 -24.13
CA ARG A 287 -3.62 1.40 -24.90
C ARG A 287 -2.73 0.29 -25.44
N GLY A 288 -2.61 0.23 -26.77
CA GLY A 288 -1.90 -0.84 -27.46
C GLY A 288 -0.48 -0.95 -26.96
N ILE A 289 -0.10 -2.14 -26.47
CA ILE A 289 1.30 -2.41 -26.14
C ILE A 289 2.02 -2.56 -27.48
N THR A 290 2.93 -1.64 -27.79
CA THR A 290 3.74 -1.68 -29.00
C THR A 290 5.09 -2.35 -28.74
N GLU A 291 5.68 -2.89 -29.80
CA GLU A 291 7.08 -3.32 -29.80
C GLU A 291 8.02 -2.15 -29.48
N ILE A 292 9.19 -2.45 -28.96
CA ILE A 292 10.20 -1.41 -28.73
C ILE A 292 10.91 -1.07 -30.05
N ASN A 293 10.97 0.21 -30.40
CA ASN A 293 11.66 0.68 -31.60
C ASN A 293 13.17 0.80 -31.32
N ALA A 294 14.01 0.30 -32.23
CA ALA A 294 15.46 0.44 -32.16
C ALA A 294 15.92 1.90 -32.09
N GLU A 295 15.24 2.81 -32.80
CA GLU A 295 15.51 4.25 -32.75
C GLU A 295 15.25 4.84 -31.36
N ASP A 296 14.18 4.39 -30.68
CA ASP A 296 13.88 4.83 -29.33
C ASP A 296 14.93 4.32 -28.33
N VAL A 297 15.37 3.07 -28.48
CA VAL A 297 16.46 2.50 -27.65
C VAL A 297 17.74 3.31 -27.82
N GLN A 298 18.12 3.62 -29.06
CA GLN A 298 19.31 4.41 -29.36
C GLN A 298 19.21 5.82 -28.76
N THR A 299 18.06 6.48 -28.93
CA THR A 299 17.80 7.82 -28.38
C THR A 299 17.89 7.83 -26.86
N ILE A 300 17.33 6.82 -26.17
CA ILE A 300 17.43 6.68 -24.71
C ILE A 300 18.88 6.49 -24.27
N LEU A 301 19.63 5.64 -24.97
CA LEU A 301 21.05 5.42 -24.66
C LEU A 301 21.86 6.71 -24.80
N ASP A 302 21.63 7.48 -25.86
CA ASP A 302 22.34 8.76 -26.07
C ASP A 302 21.96 9.81 -25.03
N PHE A 303 20.68 9.88 -24.64
CA PHE A 303 20.23 10.71 -23.53
C PHE A 303 20.90 10.34 -22.20
N LEU A 304 20.98 9.05 -21.88
CA LEU A 304 21.58 8.56 -20.63
C LEU A 304 23.10 8.78 -20.59
N LYS A 305 23.80 8.66 -21.73
CA LYS A 305 25.25 8.94 -21.82
C LYS A 305 25.61 10.36 -21.37
N ALA A 306 24.72 11.33 -21.61
CA ALA A 306 24.93 12.72 -21.23
C ALA A 306 24.68 13.02 -19.74
N LYS A 307 24.19 12.05 -18.95
CA LYS A 307 23.85 12.25 -17.53
C LYS A 307 25.03 11.92 -16.60
N ARG A 308 24.99 12.47 -15.38
CA ARG A 308 26.03 12.30 -14.34
C ARG A 308 26.25 10.84 -13.93
N ASN A 309 25.20 10.02 -13.85
CA ASN A 309 25.27 8.60 -13.44
C ASN A 309 25.13 7.66 -14.66
N SER A 310 25.67 8.07 -15.81
CA SER A 310 25.42 7.47 -17.12
C SER A 310 25.59 5.94 -17.15
N ASN A 311 26.75 5.42 -16.74
CA ASN A 311 27.02 3.98 -16.81
C ASN A 311 26.03 3.15 -15.99
N ARG A 312 25.70 3.59 -14.77
CA ARG A 312 24.73 2.92 -13.91
C ARG A 312 23.35 2.87 -14.56
N ASP A 313 22.87 4.02 -15.03
CA ASP A 313 21.52 4.15 -15.59
C ASP A 313 21.39 3.40 -16.93
N ILE A 314 22.48 3.38 -17.72
CA ILE A 314 22.57 2.58 -18.96
C ILE A 314 22.54 1.09 -18.66
N VAL A 315 23.32 0.59 -17.69
CA VAL A 315 23.28 -0.84 -17.32
C VAL A 315 21.87 -1.23 -16.85
N MET A 316 21.21 -0.39 -16.03
CA MET A 316 19.82 -0.63 -15.61
C MET A 316 18.89 -0.75 -16.81
N PHE A 317 18.88 0.26 -17.69
CA PHE A 317 18.03 0.28 -18.88
C PHE A 317 18.32 -0.92 -19.79
N LEU A 318 19.59 -1.27 -19.99
CA LEU A 318 19.99 -2.41 -20.82
C LEU A 318 19.53 -3.75 -20.23
N LEU A 319 19.63 -3.96 -18.92
CA LEU A 319 19.10 -5.17 -18.27
C LEU A 319 17.58 -5.28 -18.43
N GLU A 320 16.85 -4.17 -18.37
CA GLU A 320 15.40 -4.17 -18.61
C GLU A 320 15.04 -4.39 -20.07
N VAL A 321 15.75 -3.74 -21.01
CA VAL A 321 15.40 -3.79 -22.43
C VAL A 321 15.87 -5.07 -23.13
N THR A 322 16.80 -5.82 -22.52
CA THR A 322 17.32 -7.08 -23.11
C THR A 322 16.89 -8.33 -22.36
N LEU A 323 16.73 -8.25 -21.03
CA LEU A 323 16.33 -9.38 -20.18
C LEU A 323 14.97 -9.17 -19.51
N GLY A 324 14.39 -7.97 -19.62
CA GLY A 324 13.09 -7.67 -19.04
C GLY A 324 13.13 -7.49 -17.52
N LEU A 325 14.27 -7.45 -16.84
CA LEU A 325 14.31 -7.57 -15.37
C LEU A 325 13.31 -6.65 -14.66
N GLU A 326 12.59 -7.21 -13.69
CA GLU A 326 11.68 -6.43 -12.88
C GLU A 326 12.46 -5.53 -11.90
N ARG A 327 11.82 -4.44 -11.46
CA ARG A 327 12.42 -3.49 -10.51
C ARG A 327 12.96 -4.18 -9.25
N SER A 328 12.22 -5.15 -8.72
CA SER A 328 12.65 -5.97 -7.57
C SER A 328 13.92 -6.77 -7.90
N GLN A 329 14.00 -7.38 -9.07
CA GLN A 329 15.18 -8.13 -9.52
C GLN A 329 16.40 -7.23 -9.68
N LEU A 330 16.23 -6.01 -10.21
CA LEU A 330 17.31 -5.02 -10.29
C LEU A 330 17.80 -4.61 -8.90
N LEU A 331 16.90 -4.30 -7.97
CA LEU A 331 17.27 -3.90 -6.60
C LEU A 331 18.04 -5.00 -5.87
N GLU A 332 17.71 -6.26 -6.14
CA GLU A 332 18.36 -7.39 -5.48
C GLU A 332 19.64 -7.86 -6.18
N LEU A 333 19.97 -7.33 -7.36
CA LEU A 333 21.06 -7.80 -8.20
C LEU A 333 22.44 -7.57 -7.56
N ASN A 334 23.22 -8.64 -7.44
CA ASN A 334 24.57 -8.65 -6.92
C ASN A 334 25.61 -8.88 -8.02
N TRP A 335 26.86 -8.47 -7.78
CA TRP A 335 27.96 -8.65 -8.72
C TRP A 335 28.33 -10.12 -8.97
N ASP A 336 28.05 -11.01 -8.01
CA ASP A 336 28.29 -12.46 -8.12
C ASP A 336 27.31 -13.19 -9.05
N ALA A 337 26.21 -12.54 -9.43
CA ALA A 337 25.31 -13.04 -10.47
C ALA A 337 25.99 -13.07 -11.85
N PHE A 338 27.07 -12.31 -12.04
CA PHE A 338 27.81 -12.21 -13.30
C PHE A 338 29.05 -13.09 -13.28
N ASP A 339 29.37 -13.71 -14.42
CA ASP A 339 30.68 -14.34 -14.58
C ASP A 339 31.80 -13.29 -14.70
N LYS A 340 33.05 -13.73 -14.50
CA LYS A 340 34.21 -12.81 -14.46
C LYS A 340 34.40 -12.00 -15.76
N ALA A 341 33.93 -12.54 -16.89
CA ALA A 341 34.02 -11.90 -18.19
C ALA A 341 32.81 -11.00 -18.50
N TYR A 342 31.79 -10.96 -17.64
CA TYR A 342 30.49 -10.34 -17.92
C TYR A 342 29.84 -10.86 -19.21
N LYS A 343 30.13 -12.10 -19.60
CA LYS A 343 29.52 -12.77 -20.74
C LYS A 343 28.18 -13.38 -20.36
N TYR A 344 28.04 -13.85 -19.13
CA TYR A 344 26.82 -14.50 -18.64
C TYR A 344 26.33 -13.89 -17.33
N ILE A 345 25.01 -13.89 -17.16
CA ILE A 345 24.33 -13.63 -15.91
C ILE A 345 23.57 -14.88 -15.45
N SER A 346 23.62 -15.17 -14.15
CA SER A 346 22.90 -16.27 -13.52
C SER A 346 21.73 -15.71 -12.70
N LEU A 347 20.50 -16.01 -13.10
CA LEU A 347 19.26 -15.52 -12.46
C LEU A 347 18.29 -16.67 -12.26
N GLU A 348 17.90 -16.95 -11.02
CA GLU A 348 16.82 -17.91 -10.72
C GLU A 348 17.03 -19.29 -11.39
N GLY A 349 18.27 -19.78 -11.40
CA GLY A 349 18.64 -21.05 -12.05
C GLY A 349 18.87 -20.98 -13.56
N ARG A 350 18.68 -19.81 -14.19
CA ARG A 350 18.90 -19.57 -15.62
C ARG A 350 20.28 -18.94 -15.84
N LYS A 351 20.99 -19.36 -16.87
CA LYS A 351 22.27 -18.77 -17.30
C LYS A 351 22.09 -18.13 -18.67
N ILE A 352 22.13 -16.80 -18.72
CA ILE A 352 21.75 -16.03 -19.91
C ILE A 352 22.99 -15.30 -20.45
N GLU A 353 23.21 -15.38 -21.75
CA GLU A 353 24.27 -14.64 -22.43
C GLU A 353 23.90 -13.17 -22.55
N LEU A 354 24.84 -12.28 -22.22
CA LEU A 354 24.65 -10.84 -22.24
C LEU A 354 25.03 -10.26 -23.59
N CYS A 355 24.27 -9.27 -24.10
CA CYS A 355 24.60 -8.60 -25.35
C CYS A 355 25.87 -7.73 -25.21
N PRO A 356 26.69 -7.56 -26.27
CA PRO A 356 28.01 -6.91 -26.17
C PRO A 356 27.98 -5.51 -25.54
N ILE A 357 26.98 -4.69 -25.86
CA ILE A 357 26.84 -3.34 -25.29
C ILE A 357 26.63 -3.38 -23.77
N LEU A 358 25.83 -4.33 -23.26
CA LEU A 358 25.63 -4.50 -21.83
C LEU A 358 26.92 -4.97 -21.14
N GLN A 359 27.69 -5.88 -21.76
CA GLN A 359 28.99 -6.30 -21.25
C GLN A 359 29.94 -5.10 -21.09
N GLU A 360 30.02 -4.25 -22.12
CA GLU A 360 30.86 -3.05 -22.11
C GLU A 360 30.50 -2.10 -20.96
N TYR A 361 29.21 -1.81 -20.77
CA TYR A 361 28.75 -0.92 -19.71
C TYR A 361 28.87 -1.54 -18.31
N LEU A 362 28.71 -2.85 -18.15
CA LEU A 362 28.98 -3.55 -16.90
C LEU A 362 30.46 -3.43 -16.50
N ILE A 363 31.38 -3.58 -17.46
CA ILE A 363 32.82 -3.39 -17.23
C ILE A 363 33.11 -1.95 -16.79
N LYS A 364 32.52 -0.95 -17.47
CA LYS A 364 32.66 0.47 -17.12
C LYS A 364 32.14 0.74 -15.70
N LEU A 365 30.94 0.26 -15.38
CA LEU A 365 30.34 0.43 -14.07
C LEU A 365 31.16 -0.23 -12.95
N ASN A 366 31.64 -1.46 -13.15
CA ASN A 366 32.49 -2.13 -12.17
C ASN A 366 33.82 -1.37 -11.93
N LYS A 367 34.40 -0.79 -12.98
CA LYS A 367 35.59 0.07 -12.84
C LYS A 367 35.30 1.30 -11.99
N GLU A 368 34.14 1.93 -12.15
CA GLU A 368 33.72 3.07 -11.30
C GLU A 368 33.53 2.67 -9.84
N VAL A 369 32.86 1.55 -9.59
CA VAL A 369 32.63 1.01 -8.23
C VAL A 369 33.95 0.74 -7.52
N LYS A 370 34.92 0.13 -8.22
CA LYS A 370 36.26 -0.12 -7.70
C LYS A 370 37.03 1.18 -7.43
N ARG A 371 37.00 2.15 -8.35
CA ARG A 371 37.65 3.47 -8.17
C ARG A 371 37.09 4.24 -6.98
N ALA A 372 35.79 4.12 -6.72
CA ALA A 372 35.12 4.74 -5.59
C ALA A 372 35.26 3.95 -4.27
N ASN A 373 36.03 2.86 -4.24
CA ASN A 373 36.25 1.99 -3.06
C ASN A 373 34.95 1.52 -2.39
N ILE A 374 33.93 1.25 -3.20
CA ILE A 374 32.61 0.83 -2.72
C ILE A 374 32.66 -0.66 -2.32
N LYS A 375 32.35 -0.98 -1.06
CA LYS A 375 32.45 -2.35 -0.50
C LYS A 375 31.16 -3.18 -0.57
N SER A 376 30.16 -2.74 -1.33
CA SER A 376 28.86 -3.42 -1.41
C SER A 376 28.81 -4.46 -2.52
N GLN A 377 28.15 -5.59 -2.25
CA GLN A 377 27.91 -6.67 -3.22
C GLN A 377 26.84 -6.31 -4.27
N LYS A 378 25.98 -5.33 -3.97
CA LYS A 378 24.90 -4.90 -4.87
C LYS A 378 25.47 -4.15 -6.07
N VAL A 379 24.96 -4.43 -7.26
CA VAL A 379 25.35 -3.74 -8.50
C VAL A 379 24.94 -2.28 -8.46
N PHE A 380 23.74 -2.02 -7.94
CA PHE A 380 23.06 -0.74 -8.05
C PHE A 380 23.04 0.04 -6.74
N GLN A 381 23.69 1.21 -6.76
CA GLN A 381 23.89 2.04 -5.56
C GLN A 381 23.70 3.53 -5.88
N VAL A 382 23.41 4.30 -4.84
CA VAL A 382 23.27 5.76 -4.86
C VAL A 382 24.22 6.38 -3.85
N PHE A 383 24.88 7.46 -4.27
CA PHE A 383 25.67 8.28 -3.37
C PHE A 383 24.76 9.33 -2.72
N TYR A 384 24.61 9.26 -1.40
CA TYR A 384 23.78 10.18 -0.63
C TYR A 384 24.41 10.47 0.73
N ASN A 385 24.50 11.76 1.08
CA ASN A 385 25.04 12.24 2.35
C ASN A 385 26.45 11.69 2.67
N GLY A 386 27.35 11.69 1.68
CA GLY A 386 28.73 11.24 1.85
C GLY A 386 28.94 9.72 1.77
N GLU A 387 27.88 8.93 1.63
CA GLU A 387 27.95 7.47 1.65
C GLU A 387 27.25 6.83 0.44
N TYR A 388 27.71 5.65 0.04
CA TYR A 388 27.02 4.82 -0.93
C TYR A 388 26.01 3.91 -0.24
N ARG A 389 24.77 3.91 -0.73
CA ARG A 389 23.67 3.10 -0.21
C ARG A 389 23.01 2.31 -1.35
N PRO A 390 22.41 1.13 -1.08
CA PRO A 390 21.60 0.42 -2.05
C PRO A 390 20.47 1.31 -2.59
N MET A 391 20.12 1.13 -3.86
CA MET A 391 18.99 1.83 -4.46
C MET A 391 17.65 1.43 -3.82
N ARG A 392 16.65 2.29 -4.01
CA ARG A 392 15.24 2.02 -3.71
C ARG A 392 14.41 2.11 -5.00
N GLU A 393 13.18 1.60 -4.98
CA GLU A 393 12.30 1.59 -6.16
C GLU A 393 12.15 2.97 -6.83
N TRP A 394 12.06 4.03 -6.02
CA TRP A 394 11.91 5.39 -6.54
C TRP A 394 13.13 5.84 -7.37
N ASN A 395 14.33 5.34 -7.08
CA ASN A 395 15.53 5.64 -7.87
C ASN A 395 15.42 5.06 -9.27
N ILE A 396 14.90 3.84 -9.40
CA ILE A 396 14.67 3.21 -10.71
C ILE A 396 13.61 3.98 -11.48
N ASN A 397 12.48 4.29 -10.84
CA ASN A 397 11.43 5.08 -11.49
C ASN A 397 11.94 6.45 -11.95
N ASP A 398 12.81 7.10 -11.16
CA ASP A 398 13.37 8.41 -11.50
C ASP A 398 14.17 8.38 -12.81
N VAL A 399 14.94 7.32 -13.08
CA VAL A 399 15.65 7.14 -14.35
C VAL A 399 14.68 7.21 -15.54
N PHE A 400 13.58 6.47 -15.46
CA PHE A 400 12.58 6.41 -16.54
C PHE A 400 11.73 7.68 -16.62
N ASN A 401 11.35 8.26 -15.49
CA ASN A 401 10.58 9.50 -15.45
C ASN A 401 11.34 10.66 -16.11
N ASN A 402 12.68 10.64 -16.06
CA ASN A 402 13.52 11.63 -16.72
C ASN A 402 13.50 11.54 -18.26
N PHE A 403 12.99 10.46 -18.86
CA PHE A 403 12.88 10.35 -20.32
C PHE A 403 11.93 11.38 -20.93
N VAL A 404 11.02 11.97 -20.14
CA VAL A 404 10.21 13.13 -20.57
C VAL A 404 11.05 14.32 -21.03
N GLN A 405 12.34 14.37 -20.69
CA GLN A 405 13.28 15.42 -21.10
C GLN A 405 13.97 15.12 -22.45
N ILE A 406 13.74 13.97 -23.08
CA ILE A 406 14.36 13.62 -24.36
C ILE A 406 13.84 14.54 -25.47
N THR A 407 12.52 14.60 -25.65
CA THR A 407 11.82 15.58 -26.49
C THR A 407 10.42 15.86 -25.93
N ASN A 408 9.68 16.79 -26.53
CA ASN A 408 8.29 17.09 -26.17
C ASN A 408 7.27 16.00 -26.59
N ASP A 409 7.73 14.90 -27.20
CA ASP A 409 6.86 13.79 -27.59
C ASP A 409 6.30 13.08 -26.34
N GLU A 410 4.98 12.92 -26.30
CA GLU A 410 4.31 12.26 -25.18
C GLU A 410 4.69 10.79 -25.02
N LYS A 411 5.23 10.14 -26.06
CA LYS A 411 5.67 8.74 -25.98
C LYS A 411 6.66 8.52 -24.83
N TRP A 412 7.53 9.48 -24.55
CA TRP A 412 8.54 9.38 -23.50
C TRP A 412 7.94 9.30 -22.09
N LYS A 413 6.74 9.87 -21.88
CA LYS A 413 6.00 9.75 -20.61
C LYS A 413 5.53 8.32 -20.33
N ASN A 414 5.44 7.48 -21.37
CA ASN A 414 4.95 6.12 -21.26
C ASN A 414 6.04 5.10 -20.94
N TYR A 415 7.31 5.47 -21.14
CA TYR A 415 8.44 4.60 -20.81
C TYR A 415 8.54 4.42 -19.31
N SER A 416 8.42 3.16 -18.89
CA SER A 416 8.56 2.70 -17.52
C SER A 416 9.12 1.28 -17.55
N PRO A 417 9.68 0.77 -16.45
CA PRO A 417 10.20 -0.60 -16.44
C PRO A 417 9.18 -1.64 -16.86
N LYS A 418 7.94 -1.44 -16.41
CA LYS A 418 6.81 -2.29 -16.78
C LYS A 418 6.48 -2.19 -18.26
N PHE A 419 6.52 -0.99 -18.85
CA PHE A 419 6.26 -0.82 -20.28
C PHE A 419 7.37 -1.50 -21.11
N VAL A 420 8.64 -1.24 -20.78
CA VAL A 420 9.79 -1.81 -21.50
C VAL A 420 9.79 -3.34 -21.45
N ARG A 421 9.57 -3.95 -20.28
CA ARG A 421 9.46 -5.43 -20.17
C ARG A 421 8.36 -6.00 -21.07
N LYS A 422 7.19 -5.33 -21.13
CA LYS A 422 6.08 -5.74 -22.01
C LYS A 422 6.44 -5.64 -23.48
N SER A 423 7.05 -4.52 -23.87
CA SER A 423 7.49 -4.29 -25.24
C SER A 423 8.57 -5.28 -25.66
N LEU A 424 9.53 -5.61 -24.79
CA LEU A 424 10.54 -6.65 -25.04
C LEU A 424 9.90 -8.02 -25.33
N ILE A 425 8.94 -8.47 -24.50
CA ILE A 425 8.26 -9.76 -24.71
C ILE A 425 7.60 -9.81 -26.10
N ARG A 426 6.96 -8.71 -26.52
CA ARG A 426 6.36 -8.61 -27.85
C ARG A 426 7.43 -8.59 -28.95
N THR A 427 8.48 -7.78 -28.78
CA THR A 427 9.59 -7.70 -29.74
C THR A 427 10.26 -9.06 -29.95
N LEU A 428 10.53 -9.83 -28.89
CA LEU A 428 11.05 -11.20 -29.02
C LEU A 428 10.07 -12.11 -29.77
N PHE A 429 8.77 -12.02 -29.46
CA PHE A 429 7.74 -12.82 -30.12
C PHE A 429 7.68 -12.57 -31.64
N PHE A 430 7.67 -11.30 -32.05
CA PHE A 430 7.62 -10.91 -33.46
C PHE A 430 8.97 -11.08 -34.18
N ALA A 431 10.08 -11.03 -33.44
CA ALA A 431 11.40 -11.41 -33.96
C ALA A 431 11.55 -12.94 -34.15
N GLY A 432 10.56 -13.75 -33.76
CA GLY A 432 10.51 -15.19 -34.06
C GLY A 432 11.02 -16.09 -32.94
N TYR A 433 11.31 -15.57 -31.75
CA TYR A 433 11.73 -16.39 -30.60
C TYR A 433 10.61 -17.34 -30.16
N SER A 434 10.97 -18.55 -29.74
CA SER A 434 10.00 -19.49 -29.16
C SER A 434 9.41 -18.95 -27.85
N LEU A 435 8.26 -19.46 -27.42
CA LEU A 435 7.70 -19.01 -26.14
C LEU A 435 8.61 -19.43 -24.98
N GLU A 436 9.24 -20.59 -25.12
CA GLU A 436 10.23 -21.16 -24.23
C GLU A 436 11.46 -20.25 -24.10
N ASP A 437 11.99 -19.74 -25.22
CA ASP A 437 13.11 -18.78 -25.20
C ASP A 437 12.72 -17.47 -24.53
N ILE A 438 11.50 -16.97 -24.80
CA ILE A 438 11.00 -15.74 -24.16
C ILE A 438 10.86 -15.94 -22.65
N MET A 439 10.35 -17.09 -22.20
CA MET A 439 10.29 -17.46 -20.79
C MET A 439 11.69 -17.55 -20.18
N TYR A 440 12.61 -18.20 -20.87
CA TYR A 440 13.98 -18.38 -20.40
C TYR A 440 14.73 -17.04 -20.27
N ILE A 441 14.58 -16.13 -21.24
CA ILE A 441 15.24 -14.81 -21.22
C ILE A 441 14.60 -13.94 -20.13
N THR A 442 13.28 -13.81 -20.14
CA THR A 442 12.59 -12.80 -19.31
C THR A 442 12.19 -13.30 -17.92
N GLY A 443 12.21 -14.61 -17.67
CA GLY A 443 11.72 -15.21 -16.43
C GLY A 443 10.20 -15.07 -16.26
N ILE A 444 9.46 -14.81 -17.34
CA ILE A 444 8.01 -14.74 -17.29
C ILE A 444 7.40 -16.13 -17.12
N ASP A 445 6.43 -16.25 -16.22
CA ASP A 445 5.63 -17.47 -16.07
C ASP A 445 4.67 -17.69 -17.25
N ILE A 446 4.42 -18.96 -17.60
CA ILE A 446 3.56 -19.36 -18.71
C ILE A 446 2.14 -18.80 -18.59
N ASN A 447 1.58 -18.73 -17.38
CA ASN A 447 0.23 -18.21 -17.14
C ASN A 447 0.13 -16.70 -17.41
N ASN A 448 1.28 -16.00 -17.39
CA ASN A 448 1.36 -14.57 -17.61
C ASN A 448 1.69 -14.18 -19.05
N ILE A 449 2.21 -15.09 -19.88
CA ILE A 449 2.53 -14.83 -21.29
C ILE A 449 1.29 -14.40 -22.10
N SER A 450 0.15 -15.04 -21.84
CA SER A 450 -1.13 -14.77 -22.52
C SER A 450 -1.63 -13.32 -22.35
N LYS A 451 -1.12 -12.61 -21.33
CA LYS A 451 -1.42 -11.18 -21.11
C LYS A 451 -0.72 -10.27 -22.12
N TYR A 452 0.29 -10.77 -22.82
CA TYR A 452 1.15 -10.00 -23.74
C TYR A 452 1.06 -10.47 -25.18
N ILE A 453 0.81 -11.76 -25.40
CA ILE A 453 0.69 -12.40 -26.70
C ILE A 453 -0.67 -13.09 -26.76
N LYS A 454 -1.54 -12.63 -27.67
CA LYS A 454 -2.89 -13.17 -27.83
C LYS A 454 -2.90 -14.43 -28.69
N MET A 455 -3.93 -15.25 -28.52
CA MET A 455 -4.09 -16.51 -29.28
C MET A 455 -4.13 -16.27 -30.80
N ASN A 456 -4.78 -15.21 -31.28
CA ASN A 456 -4.81 -14.88 -32.70
C ASN A 456 -3.40 -14.55 -33.25
N GLU A 457 -2.55 -13.87 -32.47
CA GLU A 457 -1.15 -13.59 -32.84
C GLU A 457 -0.33 -14.88 -32.92
N LEU A 458 -0.57 -15.84 -32.01
CA LEU A 458 0.04 -17.18 -32.05
C LEU A 458 -0.35 -17.96 -33.31
N LEU A 459 -1.64 -17.95 -33.65
CA LEU A 459 -2.16 -18.63 -34.84
C LEU A 459 -1.62 -18.00 -36.13
N GLN A 460 -1.52 -16.67 -36.21
CA GLN A 460 -0.93 -15.97 -37.35
C GLN A 460 0.56 -16.30 -37.53
N ARG A 461 1.32 -16.40 -36.43
CA ARG A 461 2.74 -16.78 -36.48
C ARG A 461 2.92 -18.24 -36.93
N ARG A 462 1.97 -19.12 -36.61
CA ARG A 462 2.02 -20.54 -36.96
C ARG A 462 1.49 -20.78 -38.38
N SER A 463 2.25 -20.36 -39.39
CA SER A 463 1.96 -20.62 -40.81
C SER A 463 2.50 -21.96 -41.34
N LYS A 464 2.89 -22.91 -40.47
CA LYS A 464 3.48 -24.20 -40.87
C LYS A 464 2.55 -25.38 -40.60
N LYS A 465 2.45 -26.30 -41.58
CA LYS A 465 1.79 -27.61 -41.43
C LYS A 465 2.44 -28.38 -40.26
N ILE A 466 1.62 -29.06 -39.47
CA ILE A 466 2.09 -29.94 -38.40
C ILE A 466 2.89 -31.08 -39.03
N ASN A 467 4.14 -31.28 -38.59
CA ASN A 467 4.96 -32.39 -39.04
C ASN A 467 4.67 -33.64 -38.21
N TRP A 468 3.65 -34.39 -38.61
CA TRP A 468 3.24 -35.62 -37.94
C TRP A 468 4.33 -36.72 -37.96
N MET A 469 5.33 -36.63 -38.86
CA MET A 469 6.45 -37.58 -38.89
C MET A 469 7.35 -37.51 -37.65
N GLN A 470 7.40 -36.35 -36.97
CA GLN A 470 8.17 -36.23 -35.73
C GLN A 470 7.45 -36.85 -34.53
N LEU A 471 6.12 -37.01 -34.61
CA LEU A 471 5.33 -37.56 -33.52
C LEU A 471 5.29 -39.08 -33.62
N TYR A 472 5.71 -39.77 -32.55
CA TYR A 472 5.81 -41.24 -32.49
C TYR A 472 6.59 -41.84 -33.65
N GLU A 473 7.70 -41.20 -34.04
CA GLU A 473 8.57 -41.68 -35.12
C GLU A 473 7.82 -41.90 -36.45
N GLY A 474 6.75 -41.13 -36.68
CA GLY A 474 5.96 -41.19 -37.91
C GLY A 474 5.09 -42.44 -38.04
N ILE A 475 4.88 -43.20 -36.95
CA ILE A 475 3.94 -44.34 -36.94
C ILE A 475 2.54 -43.91 -37.44
N LEU A 476 2.12 -42.68 -37.13
CA LEU A 476 0.82 -42.11 -37.53
C LEU A 476 0.74 -41.74 -39.02
N CYS A 477 1.84 -41.76 -39.75
CA CYS A 477 1.91 -41.39 -41.16
C CYS A 477 2.13 -42.59 -42.09
N LYS A 478 2.19 -43.82 -41.55
CA LYS A 478 2.25 -45.05 -42.34
C LYS A 478 0.85 -45.31 -42.92
N GLU A 479 0.73 -45.35 -44.25
CA GLU A 479 -0.49 -45.81 -44.90
C GLU A 479 -0.73 -47.29 -44.53
N LEU A 480 -1.97 -47.62 -44.15
CA LEU A 480 -2.39 -48.97 -43.75
C LEU A 480 -2.45 -49.93 -44.93
#